data_AF-A0A7U6KCM8-F1
#
_entry.id   AF-A0A7U6KCM8-F1
#
_cell.length_a   1.000
_cell.length_b   1.000
_cell.length_c   1.000
_cell.angle_alpha   90.00
_cell.angle_beta   90.00
_cell.angle_gamma   90.00
#
_symmetry.space_group_name_H-M   'P 1'
#
loop_
_entity.id
_entity.type
_entity.pdbx_description
1 polymer ?
#
loop_
_entity_poly.entity_id
_entity_poly.type
_entity_poly.pdbx_seq_one_letter_code
_entity_poly.pdbx_strand_id
1 'polypeptide(L)'
;MRKNRENKGKSIIAFPSEYVVVDIETTGLYPGYDSIIEIAALKICNDKVVGSFSSLVNEGEVYVDEFITELTGITQEMVNNAPGIETVLPEFCEFVGDSIIIGQNISFDINFLYDCILENTNKYFRNDHVNIARIFRKLYPEETHYSLADIALRCNINYEKAHRAAEDCLITYKALRYLHEEILNKYGEESEFEKLFKKNRNKNSKLKASDIIVEGIEWDEDNPLFQKTCVFTGTLQNMQRKDAMKAVVGIGGYVGDNVTKKTNYLILGDLSYCKSVRDGNSRKYIKAKEYKIKGYDIEVIPESLFYEMIDYRGEENVTEVQNYNYKEELYKMINEVIKETGIPKNSIQFNEQVDNKNKGEYLLQIFEEDWPKNTSLLNPKGVTSPVLIIKEENKGKYQGSIKIIMKKSQFEVVGCPKTVTSMKSGEDSILVHILRTDPILIPYIRKHIIHKLSIYKSKNSFSCCSQFKRCSDERHCVHENLLYSTGCFYRMHLDKDEIFYGKNRNID
;
A
#
# COMPACT_ATOMS: atom_id res chain seq x y z
N MET A 1 11.33 4.96 -13.35
CA MET A 1 12.02 4.01 -14.27
C MET A 1 12.58 2.88 -13.41
N ARG A 2 12.36 1.60 -13.73
CA ARG A 2 12.98 0.50 -12.98
C ARG A 2 14.49 0.49 -13.25
N LYS A 3 15.32 0.51 -12.20
CA LYS A 3 16.77 0.37 -12.31
C LYS A 3 17.11 -1.05 -12.77
N ASN A 4 18.00 -1.18 -13.74
CA ASN A 4 18.57 -2.47 -14.10
C ASN A 4 19.49 -2.92 -12.95
N ARG A 5 19.16 -4.00 -12.25
CA ARG A 5 19.94 -4.51 -11.11
C ARG A 5 21.01 -5.49 -11.60
N GLU A 6 22.03 -4.92 -12.23
CA GLU A 6 23.18 -5.66 -12.75
C GLU A 6 23.84 -6.50 -11.66
N ASN A 7 24.26 -7.72 -12.00
CA ASN A 7 24.93 -8.61 -11.06
C ASN A 7 24.12 -8.97 -9.78
N LYS A 8 22.82 -8.69 -9.73
CA LYS A 8 21.95 -9.18 -8.64
C LYS A 8 22.03 -10.71 -8.54
N GLY A 9 22.15 -11.21 -7.32
CA GLY A 9 22.15 -12.65 -7.05
C GLY A 9 20.91 -13.37 -7.57
N LYS A 10 21.04 -14.67 -7.81
CA LYS A 10 20.01 -15.50 -8.42
C LYS A 10 18.98 -15.94 -7.37
N SER A 11 17.72 -15.97 -7.79
CA SER A 11 16.68 -16.67 -7.04
C SER A 11 16.82 -18.18 -7.29
N ILE A 12 17.19 -18.93 -6.26
CA ILE A 12 17.46 -20.37 -6.32
C ILE A 12 16.41 -21.16 -5.52
N ILE A 13 16.53 -22.49 -5.50
CA ILE A 13 15.90 -23.38 -4.52
C ILE A 13 17.06 -24.17 -3.94
N ALA A 14 17.24 -24.11 -2.63
CA ALA A 14 18.32 -24.76 -1.91
C ALA A 14 17.95 -24.83 -0.41
N PHE A 15 18.55 -25.78 0.29
CA PHE A 15 18.45 -25.95 1.74
C PHE A 15 19.86 -25.97 2.36
N PRO A 16 20.61 -24.85 2.29
CA PRO A 16 21.99 -24.82 2.77
C PRO A 16 22.07 -25.02 4.29
N SER A 17 23.16 -25.62 4.77
CA SER A 17 23.44 -25.73 6.22
C SER A 17 23.87 -24.40 6.85
N GLU A 18 24.32 -23.44 6.03
CA GLU A 18 24.71 -22.09 6.44
C GLU A 18 24.02 -21.05 5.55
N TYR A 19 23.27 -20.14 6.18
CA TYR A 19 22.52 -19.10 5.50
C TYR A 19 22.19 -17.95 6.43
N VAL A 20 21.67 -16.87 5.86
CA VAL A 20 21.15 -15.75 6.63
C VAL A 20 19.69 -15.53 6.27
N VAL A 21 18.81 -15.57 7.26
CA VAL A 21 17.42 -15.11 7.09
C VAL A 21 17.41 -13.60 7.15
N VAL A 22 16.71 -12.94 6.23
CA VAL A 22 16.62 -11.48 6.16
C VAL A 22 15.16 -11.07 5.97
N ASP A 23 14.79 -9.98 6.61
CA ASP A 23 13.51 -9.30 6.47
C ASP A 23 13.72 -7.78 6.67
N ILE A 24 12.92 -6.96 6.00
CA ILE A 24 12.94 -5.49 6.15
C ILE A 24 11.55 -4.93 6.36
N GLU A 25 11.47 -3.84 7.11
CA GLU A 25 10.29 -2.97 7.12
C GLU A 25 10.55 -1.72 6.30
N THR A 26 9.53 -1.24 5.59
CA THR A 26 9.64 -0.10 4.67
C THR A 26 8.46 0.85 4.81
N THR A 27 8.61 2.09 4.35
CA THR A 27 7.49 3.06 4.28
C THR A 27 6.48 2.78 3.16
N GLY A 28 6.67 1.69 2.40
CA GLY A 28 5.87 1.37 1.22
C GLY A 28 6.49 0.30 0.33
N LEU A 29 5.93 0.07 -0.85
CA LEU A 29 6.21 -1.13 -1.65
C LEU A 29 7.28 -0.97 -2.75
N TYR A 30 7.81 0.23 -2.96
CA TYR A 30 8.61 0.55 -4.14
C TYR A 30 10.01 1.09 -3.80
N PRO A 31 11.10 0.32 -4.06
CA PRO A 31 12.49 0.72 -3.73
C PRO A 31 12.98 2.05 -4.28
N GLY A 32 12.37 2.53 -5.37
CA GLY A 32 12.74 3.81 -5.97
C GLY A 32 12.06 5.03 -5.34
N TYR A 33 11.14 4.82 -4.40
CA TYR A 33 10.28 5.86 -3.84
C TYR A 33 10.11 5.79 -2.33
N ASP A 34 10.09 4.57 -1.79
CA ASP A 34 9.91 4.27 -0.38
C ASP A 34 11.27 3.93 0.26
N SER A 35 11.35 4.08 1.58
CA SER A 35 12.59 3.92 2.33
C SER A 35 12.55 2.72 3.25
N ILE A 36 13.73 2.14 3.51
CA ILE A 36 13.91 1.11 4.54
C ILE A 36 13.89 1.79 5.92
N ILE A 37 13.11 1.24 6.85
CA ILE A 37 12.99 1.77 8.24
C ILE A 37 13.44 0.77 9.30
N GLU A 38 13.52 -0.51 8.97
CA GLU A 38 14.14 -1.56 9.80
C GLU A 38 14.81 -2.60 8.91
N ILE A 39 15.98 -3.09 9.33
CA ILE A 39 16.64 -4.24 8.73
C ILE A 39 16.89 -5.26 9.84
N ALA A 40 16.49 -6.51 9.62
CA ALA A 40 16.85 -7.61 10.49
C ALA A 40 17.46 -8.78 9.72
N ALA A 41 18.33 -9.51 10.40
CA ALA A 41 18.91 -10.73 9.88
C ALA A 41 19.26 -11.75 10.97
N LEU A 42 19.09 -13.03 10.67
CA LEU A 42 19.49 -14.15 11.54
C LEU A 42 20.46 -15.06 10.81
N LYS A 43 21.66 -15.23 11.36
CA LYS A 43 22.68 -16.13 10.81
C LYS A 43 22.47 -17.53 11.37
N ILE A 44 22.29 -18.49 10.47
CA ILE A 44 22.04 -19.88 10.80
C ILE A 44 23.24 -20.73 10.38
N CYS A 45 23.67 -21.63 11.26
CA CYS A 45 24.67 -22.65 10.95
C CYS A 45 24.21 -23.97 11.58
N ASN A 46 24.06 -25.01 10.76
CA ASN A 46 23.61 -26.35 11.16
C ASN A 46 22.34 -26.30 12.02
N ASP A 47 21.29 -25.67 11.48
CA ASP A 47 19.98 -25.47 12.11
C ASP A 47 19.99 -24.72 13.45
N LYS A 48 21.06 -24.00 13.79
CA LYS A 48 21.15 -23.16 14.99
C LYS A 48 21.35 -21.70 14.62
N VAL A 49 20.64 -20.82 15.33
CA VAL A 49 20.91 -19.38 15.28
C VAL A 49 22.27 -19.13 15.94
N VAL A 50 23.24 -18.64 15.16
CA VAL A 50 24.60 -18.35 15.63
C VAL A 50 24.90 -16.85 15.67
N GLY A 51 23.99 -16.02 15.17
CA GLY A 51 24.09 -14.56 15.26
C GLY A 51 22.78 -13.90 14.83
N SER A 52 22.59 -12.67 15.28
CA SER A 52 21.45 -11.83 14.92
C SER A 52 21.92 -10.39 14.67
N PHE A 53 21.31 -9.74 13.69
CA PHE A 53 21.43 -8.33 13.41
C PHE A 53 20.02 -7.73 13.38
N SER A 54 19.83 -6.57 13.99
CA SER A 54 18.57 -5.83 13.93
C SER A 54 18.88 -4.37 14.19
N SER A 55 18.43 -3.50 13.28
CA SER A 55 18.56 -2.06 13.44
C SER A 55 17.38 -1.38 12.78
N LEU A 56 16.83 -0.38 13.49
CA LEU A 56 16.09 0.68 12.83
C LEU A 56 17.03 1.48 11.92
N VAL A 57 16.47 2.14 10.92
CA VAL A 57 17.26 2.84 9.90
C VAL A 57 16.67 4.21 9.62
N ASN A 58 17.54 5.21 9.55
CA ASN A 58 17.20 6.54 9.05
C ASN A 58 17.88 6.77 7.68
N GLU A 59 17.09 6.83 6.60
CA GLU A 59 17.57 7.17 5.25
C GLU A 59 17.54 8.68 4.93
N GLY A 60 17.43 9.54 5.95
CA GLY A 60 17.39 10.99 5.83
C GLY A 60 15.97 11.55 6.00
N GLU A 61 15.45 12.25 4.98
CA GLU A 61 14.07 12.78 5.02
C GLU A 61 13.04 11.68 4.74
N VAL A 62 12.83 10.80 5.71
CA VAL A 62 11.86 9.69 5.66
C VAL A 62 10.57 10.09 6.38
N TYR A 63 9.42 9.87 5.73
CA TYR A 63 8.10 9.99 6.35
C TYR A 63 7.48 8.61 6.56
N VAL A 64 7.20 8.28 7.82
CA VAL A 64 6.48 7.07 8.22
C VAL A 64 5.02 7.45 8.42
N ASP A 65 4.13 6.90 7.58
CA ASP A 65 2.70 7.14 7.73
C ASP A 65 2.09 6.31 8.89
N GLU A 66 0.89 6.71 9.32
CA GLU A 66 0.20 6.10 10.44
C GLU A 66 -0.19 4.64 10.18
N PHE A 67 -0.51 4.27 8.92
CA PHE A 67 -0.78 2.88 8.57
C PHE A 67 0.47 2.01 8.71
N ILE A 68 1.64 2.50 8.27
CA ILE A 68 2.92 1.80 8.47
C ILE A 68 3.23 1.71 9.96
N THR A 69 2.93 2.75 10.74
CA THR A 69 3.12 2.74 12.20
C THR A 69 2.20 1.73 12.88
N GLU A 70 0.94 1.63 12.49
CA GLU A 70 -0.01 0.62 13.01
C GLU A 70 0.39 -0.79 12.61
N LEU A 71 0.85 -0.97 11.37
CA LEU A 71 1.27 -2.26 10.84
C LEU A 71 2.53 -2.77 11.53
N THR A 72 3.54 -1.93 11.65
CA THR A 72 4.89 -2.34 12.08
C THR A 72 5.21 -1.99 13.53
N GLY A 73 4.45 -1.09 14.14
CA GLY A 73 4.78 -0.49 15.43
C GLY A 73 5.98 0.48 15.40
N ILE A 74 6.58 0.73 14.24
CA ILE A 74 7.71 1.65 14.08
C ILE A 74 7.17 3.07 13.90
N THR A 75 7.47 3.96 14.85
CA THR A 75 7.00 5.35 14.80
C THR A 75 7.96 6.26 14.05
N GLN A 76 7.47 7.41 13.58
CA GLN A 76 8.32 8.46 13.02
C GLN A 76 9.44 8.89 13.99
N GLU A 77 9.15 8.97 15.29
CA GLU A 77 10.16 9.32 16.32
C GLU A 77 11.28 8.27 16.41
N MET A 78 10.92 6.99 16.34
CA MET A 78 11.89 5.89 16.33
C MET A 78 12.83 5.99 15.12
N VAL A 79 12.30 6.27 13.92
CA VAL A 79 13.09 6.44 12.70
C VAL A 79 13.96 7.70 12.76
N ASN A 80 13.43 8.82 13.25
CA ASN A 80 14.21 10.07 13.38
C ASN A 80 15.43 9.90 14.29
N ASN A 81 15.31 9.07 15.33
CA ASN A 81 16.39 8.78 16.29
C ASN A 81 17.24 7.56 15.90
N ALA A 82 16.91 6.87 14.80
CA ALA A 82 17.62 5.68 14.34
C ALA A 82 18.99 6.04 13.72
N PRO A 83 19.96 5.10 13.72
CA PRO A 83 21.21 5.29 13.02
C PRO A 83 21.00 5.49 11.51
N GLY A 84 21.86 6.32 10.91
CA GLY A 84 21.84 6.58 9.48
C GLY A 84 22.15 5.34 8.65
N ILE A 85 21.52 5.22 7.49
CA ILE A 85 21.70 4.11 6.54
C ILE A 85 23.17 3.87 6.17
N GLU A 86 23.97 4.94 6.12
CA GLU A 86 25.41 4.90 5.86
C GLU A 86 26.21 4.17 6.95
N THR A 87 25.66 4.07 8.17
CA THR A 87 26.23 3.30 9.28
C THR A 87 25.69 1.88 9.29
N VAL A 88 24.38 1.71 9.12
CA VAL A 88 23.71 0.40 9.21
C VAL A 88 24.09 -0.53 8.05
N LEU A 89 24.16 -0.02 6.81
CA LEU A 89 24.42 -0.86 5.63
C LEU A 89 25.79 -1.56 5.66
N PRO A 90 26.91 -0.90 5.99
CA PRO A 90 28.19 -1.58 6.12
C PRO A 90 28.15 -2.74 7.13
N GLU A 91 27.55 -2.52 8.30
CA GLU A 91 27.43 -3.54 9.35
C GLU A 91 26.56 -4.71 8.88
N PHE A 92 25.42 -4.42 8.25
CA PHE A 92 24.57 -5.44 7.64
C PHE A 92 25.32 -6.23 6.56
N CYS A 93 26.03 -5.55 5.66
CA CYS A 93 26.78 -6.19 4.58
C CYS A 93 27.91 -7.09 5.12
N GLU A 94 28.59 -6.67 6.19
CA GLU A 94 29.59 -7.48 6.87
C GLU A 94 28.96 -8.72 7.54
N PHE A 95 27.80 -8.54 8.19
CA PHE A 95 27.06 -9.61 8.83
C PHE A 95 26.63 -10.70 7.84
N VAL A 96 26.05 -10.30 6.70
CA VAL A 96 25.55 -11.24 5.68
C VAL A 96 26.69 -11.86 4.85
N GLY A 97 27.76 -11.11 4.56
CA GLY A 97 28.85 -11.54 3.70
C GLY A 97 28.37 -12.11 2.36
N ASP A 98 28.93 -13.23 1.94
CA ASP A 98 28.52 -13.95 0.70
C ASP A 98 27.47 -15.04 0.95
N SER A 99 26.79 -15.02 2.11
CA SER A 99 25.82 -16.07 2.49
C SER A 99 24.62 -16.11 1.54
N ILE A 100 24.01 -17.29 1.40
CA ILE A 100 22.68 -17.40 0.79
C ILE A 100 21.67 -16.71 1.70
N ILE A 101 20.82 -15.86 1.11
CA ILE A 101 19.78 -15.15 1.84
C ILE A 101 18.46 -15.91 1.74
N ILE A 102 17.76 -16.07 2.85
CA ILE A 102 16.44 -16.70 2.88
C ILE A 102 15.42 -15.71 3.45
N GLY A 103 14.22 -15.70 2.89
CA GLY A 103 13.14 -14.86 3.41
C GLY A 103 11.79 -15.23 2.84
N GLN A 104 10.74 -14.64 3.39
CA GLN A 104 9.39 -14.74 2.87
C GLN A 104 9.14 -13.61 1.88
N ASN A 105 8.78 -13.93 0.64
CA ASN A 105 8.69 -12.93 -0.43
C ASN A 105 9.99 -12.12 -0.67
N ILE A 106 11.14 -12.72 -0.31
CA ILE A 106 12.47 -12.09 -0.22
C ILE A 106 12.93 -11.30 -1.47
N SER A 107 12.34 -11.53 -2.63
CA SER A 107 12.62 -10.72 -3.83
C SER A 107 12.32 -9.24 -3.61
N PHE A 108 11.34 -8.92 -2.76
CA PHE A 108 10.99 -7.57 -2.32
C PHE A 108 12.18 -6.92 -1.61
N ASP A 109 12.62 -7.53 -0.52
CA ASP A 109 13.68 -7.03 0.36
C ASP A 109 15.00 -6.94 -0.40
N ILE A 110 15.36 -7.99 -1.15
CA ILE A 110 16.58 -8.00 -1.96
C ILE A 110 16.59 -6.84 -2.97
N ASN A 111 15.44 -6.40 -3.47
CA ASN A 111 15.39 -5.25 -4.38
C ASN A 111 15.65 -3.92 -3.65
N PHE A 112 15.07 -3.74 -2.45
CA PHE A 112 15.34 -2.58 -1.59
C PHE A 112 16.81 -2.55 -1.18
N LEU A 113 17.31 -3.63 -0.60
CA LEU A 113 18.70 -3.78 -0.17
C LEU A 113 19.67 -3.58 -1.33
N TYR A 114 19.41 -4.17 -2.50
CA TYR A 114 20.27 -3.98 -3.67
C TYR A 114 20.37 -2.51 -4.08
N ASP A 115 19.23 -1.81 -4.19
CA ASP A 115 19.23 -0.41 -4.65
C ASP A 115 19.92 0.47 -3.61
N CYS A 116 19.58 0.27 -2.33
CA CYS A 116 20.15 1.02 -1.22
C CYS A 116 21.67 0.80 -1.10
N ILE A 117 22.15 -0.44 -1.20
CA ILE A 117 23.60 -0.76 -1.20
C ILE A 117 24.30 -0.15 -2.42
N LEU A 118 23.72 -0.25 -3.61
CA LEU A 118 24.32 0.31 -4.82
C LEU A 118 24.45 1.83 -4.73
N GLU A 119 23.43 2.50 -4.22
CA GLU A 119 23.40 3.97 -4.09
C GLU A 119 24.37 4.49 -3.04
N ASN A 120 24.51 3.80 -1.91
CA ASN A 120 25.34 4.25 -0.79
C ASN A 120 26.80 3.79 -0.89
N THR A 121 27.07 2.67 -1.58
CA THR A 121 28.41 2.04 -1.56
C THR A 121 29.01 1.82 -2.95
N ASN A 122 28.23 2.01 -4.02
CA ASN A 122 28.61 1.67 -5.40
C ASN A 122 29.02 0.19 -5.58
N LYS A 123 28.53 -0.71 -4.69
CA LYS A 123 28.72 -2.16 -4.78
C LYS A 123 27.43 -2.85 -5.19
N TYR A 124 27.57 -3.99 -5.85
CA TYR A 124 26.44 -4.83 -6.22
C TYR A 124 26.09 -5.80 -5.09
N PHE A 125 24.80 -5.94 -4.77
CA PHE A 125 24.33 -6.96 -3.86
C PHE A 125 24.14 -8.30 -4.60
N ARG A 126 25.09 -9.22 -4.41
CA ARG A 126 25.30 -10.41 -5.25
C ARG A 126 24.76 -11.71 -4.64
N ASN A 127 24.22 -11.66 -3.42
CA ASN A 127 23.78 -12.84 -2.68
C ASN A 127 22.64 -13.57 -3.41
N ASP A 128 22.88 -14.86 -3.68
CA ASP A 128 21.82 -15.76 -4.12
C ASP A 128 20.78 -15.89 -3.00
N HIS A 129 19.51 -16.06 -3.37
CA HIS A 129 18.42 -16.02 -2.39
C HIS A 129 17.34 -17.07 -2.62
N VAL A 130 16.73 -17.54 -1.53
CA VAL A 130 15.66 -18.52 -1.47
C VAL A 130 14.40 -17.87 -0.90
N ASN A 131 13.27 -17.99 -1.62
CA ASN A 131 11.97 -17.54 -1.15
C ASN A 131 11.17 -18.74 -0.62
N ILE A 132 10.86 -18.75 0.68
CA ILE A 132 10.18 -19.89 1.32
C ILE A 132 8.75 -20.11 0.80
N ALA A 133 8.05 -19.06 0.34
CA ALA A 133 6.75 -19.20 -0.31
C ALA A 133 6.81 -20.10 -1.57
N ARG A 134 7.95 -20.11 -2.28
CA ARG A 134 8.13 -21.00 -3.45
C ARG A 134 8.21 -22.46 -3.05
N ILE A 135 8.82 -22.73 -1.89
CA ILE A 135 8.94 -24.07 -1.30
C ILE A 135 7.55 -24.50 -0.80
N PHE A 136 6.91 -23.67 0.03
CA PHE A 136 5.57 -23.91 0.57
C PHE A 136 4.55 -24.27 -0.51
N ARG A 137 4.43 -23.44 -1.55
CA ARG A 137 3.49 -23.65 -2.67
C ARG A 137 3.72 -24.96 -3.43
N LYS A 138 4.94 -25.49 -3.43
CA LYS A 138 5.24 -26.77 -4.08
C LYS A 138 4.99 -27.96 -3.17
N LEU A 139 5.18 -27.79 -1.88
CA LEU A 139 4.94 -28.82 -0.89
C LEU A 139 3.44 -29.04 -0.64
N TYR A 140 2.68 -27.94 -0.60
CA TYR A 140 1.23 -27.86 -0.36
C TYR A 140 0.50 -27.20 -1.53
N PRO A 141 0.37 -27.89 -2.68
CA PRO A 141 -0.29 -27.32 -3.87
C PRO A 141 -1.79 -27.04 -3.71
N GLU A 142 -2.43 -27.60 -2.69
CA GLU A 142 -3.83 -27.41 -2.32
C GLU A 142 -4.13 -26.09 -1.60
N GLU A 143 -3.11 -25.43 -1.04
CA GLU A 143 -3.28 -24.18 -0.30
C GLU A 143 -3.54 -23.00 -1.25
N THR A 144 -4.54 -22.20 -0.90
CA THR A 144 -5.01 -21.06 -1.70
C THR A 144 -4.32 -19.75 -1.37
N HIS A 145 -3.57 -19.66 -0.27
CA HIS A 145 -2.78 -18.48 0.13
C HIS A 145 -1.42 -18.90 0.67
N TYR A 146 -0.45 -18.00 0.65
CA TYR A 146 0.95 -18.29 1.02
C TYR A 146 1.67 -17.06 1.56
N SER A 147 0.95 -16.23 2.32
CA SER A 147 1.52 -15.18 3.17
C SER A 147 2.35 -15.78 4.32
N LEU A 148 3.12 -14.96 5.03
CA LEU A 148 3.86 -15.46 6.21
C LEU A 148 2.89 -16.01 7.26
N ALA A 149 1.74 -15.36 7.45
CA ALA A 149 0.68 -15.80 8.34
C ALA A 149 0.14 -17.19 7.98
N ASP A 150 -0.12 -17.45 6.69
CA ASP A 150 -0.61 -18.75 6.22
C ASP A 150 0.41 -19.87 6.47
N ILE A 151 1.69 -19.56 6.18
CA ILE A 151 2.79 -20.50 6.40
C ILE A 151 2.94 -20.76 7.89
N ALA A 152 2.94 -19.72 8.73
CA ALA A 152 3.04 -19.83 10.18
C ALA A 152 1.90 -20.67 10.76
N LEU A 153 0.66 -20.44 10.31
CA LEU A 153 -0.52 -21.20 10.70
C LEU A 153 -0.36 -22.69 10.37
N ARG A 154 0.04 -23.04 9.14
CA ARG A 154 0.29 -24.43 8.73
C ARG A 154 1.39 -25.08 9.57
N CYS A 155 2.45 -24.33 9.88
CA CYS A 155 3.58 -24.81 10.67
C CYS A 155 3.32 -24.79 12.18
N ASN A 156 2.13 -24.35 12.63
CA ASN A 156 1.77 -24.16 14.03
C ASN A 156 2.76 -23.25 14.80
N ILE A 157 3.14 -22.13 14.18
CA ILE A 157 4.07 -21.12 14.73
C ILE A 157 3.24 -19.91 15.21
N ASN A 158 3.57 -19.36 16.39
CA ASN A 158 2.92 -18.13 16.89
C ASN A 158 3.23 -16.93 15.97
N TYR A 159 2.21 -16.14 15.65
CA TYR A 159 2.24 -14.98 14.76
C TYR A 159 1.85 -13.66 15.47
N GLU A 160 1.65 -13.64 16.80
CA GLU A 160 1.13 -12.48 17.57
C GLU A 160 2.04 -11.23 17.55
N LYS A 161 3.32 -11.36 17.15
CA LYS A 161 4.31 -10.26 17.11
C LYS A 161 4.88 -10.01 15.71
N ALA A 162 4.21 -10.51 14.68
CA ALA A 162 4.62 -10.31 13.30
C ALA A 162 4.64 -8.82 12.91
N HIS A 163 5.26 -8.50 11.76
CA HIS A 163 5.47 -7.12 11.27
C HIS A 163 6.51 -6.33 12.08
N ARG A 164 7.42 -7.08 12.70
CA ARG A 164 8.74 -6.58 13.10
C ARG A 164 9.76 -7.46 12.41
N ALA A 165 10.71 -6.85 11.70
CA ALA A 165 11.61 -7.60 10.83
C ALA A 165 12.37 -8.72 11.57
N ALA A 166 12.75 -8.50 12.83
CA ALA A 166 13.44 -9.51 13.64
C ALA A 166 12.54 -10.71 14.00
N GLU A 167 11.25 -10.48 14.28
CA GLU A 167 10.30 -11.56 14.56
C GLU A 167 9.94 -12.30 13.27
N ASP A 168 9.77 -11.58 12.16
CA ASP A 168 9.47 -12.17 10.85
C ASP A 168 10.64 -13.03 10.35
N CYS A 169 11.89 -12.63 10.63
CA CYS A 169 13.07 -13.50 10.47
C CYS A 169 12.96 -14.80 11.29
N LEU A 170 12.53 -14.71 12.56
CA LEU A 170 12.41 -15.87 13.44
C LEU A 170 11.29 -16.82 13.00
N ILE A 171 10.14 -16.27 12.60
CA ILE A 171 9.02 -17.03 12.03
C ILE A 171 9.47 -17.72 10.75
N THR A 172 10.13 -16.99 9.84
CA THR A 172 10.66 -17.52 8.58
C THR A 172 11.66 -18.66 8.80
N TYR A 173 12.59 -18.52 9.76
CA TYR A 173 13.53 -19.58 10.12
C TYR A 173 12.81 -20.83 10.63
N LYS A 174 11.88 -20.68 11.57
CA LYS A 174 11.09 -21.81 12.11
C LYS A 174 10.26 -22.49 11.02
N ALA A 175 9.63 -21.69 10.15
CA ALA A 175 8.85 -22.19 9.02
C ALA A 175 9.73 -22.97 8.04
N LEU A 176 10.91 -22.45 7.67
CA LEU A 176 11.82 -23.18 6.78
C LEU A 176 12.21 -24.54 7.37
N ARG A 177 12.52 -24.61 8.67
CA ARG A 177 12.84 -25.87 9.34
C ARG A 177 11.71 -26.87 9.26
N TYR A 178 10.48 -26.44 9.57
CA TYR A 178 9.30 -27.28 9.43
C TYR A 178 9.10 -27.77 7.99
N LEU A 179 9.19 -26.87 7.01
CA LEU A 179 9.06 -27.23 5.60
C LEU A 179 10.15 -28.20 5.14
N HIS A 180 11.37 -28.04 5.65
CA HIS A 180 12.48 -28.94 5.35
C HIS A 180 12.24 -30.34 5.92
N GLU A 181 11.82 -30.45 7.18
CA GLU A 181 11.45 -31.74 7.80
C GLU A 181 10.32 -32.43 7.01
N GLU A 182 9.29 -31.69 6.62
CA GLU A 182 8.18 -32.21 5.80
C GLU A 182 8.62 -32.66 4.40
N ILE A 183 9.58 -31.95 3.80
CA ILE A 183 10.18 -32.35 2.53
C ILE A 183 10.93 -33.67 2.68
N LEU A 184 11.76 -33.81 3.71
CA LEU A 184 12.50 -35.06 3.97
C LEU A 184 11.54 -36.21 4.26
N ASN A 185 10.46 -35.97 5.02
CA ASN A 185 9.43 -36.98 5.29
C ASN A 185 8.70 -37.44 4.02
N LYS A 186 8.36 -36.50 3.13
CA LYS A 186 7.54 -36.77 1.93
C LYS A 186 8.35 -37.26 0.73
N TYR A 187 9.60 -36.79 0.57
CA TYR A 187 10.43 -37.03 -0.61
C TYR A 187 11.74 -37.79 -0.31
N GLY A 188 12.09 -38.00 0.97
CA GLY A 188 13.30 -38.72 1.40
C GLY A 188 14.58 -37.88 1.38
N GLU A 189 14.78 -37.08 0.32
CA GLU A 189 15.94 -36.20 0.16
C GLU A 189 15.57 -34.89 -0.57
N GLU A 190 16.34 -33.83 -0.32
CA GLU A 190 16.15 -32.50 -0.92
C GLU A 190 16.14 -32.55 -2.47
N SER A 191 17.04 -33.36 -3.05
CA SER A 191 17.19 -33.50 -4.50
C SER A 191 15.95 -34.03 -5.21
N GLU A 192 15.13 -34.87 -4.57
CA GLU A 192 13.87 -35.32 -5.12
C GLU A 192 12.84 -34.18 -5.15
N PHE A 193 12.75 -33.38 -4.10
CA PHE A 193 11.88 -32.21 -4.07
C PHE A 193 12.31 -31.14 -5.08
N GLU A 194 13.61 -30.88 -5.22
CA GLU A 194 14.16 -29.94 -6.20
C GLU A 194 13.76 -30.30 -7.64
N LYS A 195 13.55 -31.58 -7.97
CA LYS A 195 13.08 -32.00 -9.30
C LYS A 195 11.72 -31.40 -9.65
N LEU A 196 10.88 -31.05 -8.66
CA LEU A 196 9.59 -30.38 -8.89
C LEU A 196 9.73 -28.96 -9.47
N PHE A 197 10.93 -28.37 -9.37
CA PHE A 197 11.27 -27.07 -9.94
C PHE A 197 12.03 -27.17 -11.27
N LYS A 198 12.61 -28.34 -11.57
CA LYS A 198 13.25 -28.62 -12.86
C LYS A 198 12.15 -28.75 -13.90
N LYS A 199 12.14 -27.85 -14.89
CA LYS A 199 11.20 -27.92 -16.02
C LYS A 199 11.32 -29.28 -16.70
N ASN A 200 10.22 -30.04 -16.76
CA ASN A 200 10.03 -31.02 -17.83
C ASN A 200 10.15 -30.27 -19.17
N ARG A 201 11.31 -30.39 -19.83
CA ARG A 201 11.50 -29.90 -21.20
C ARG A 201 10.70 -30.71 -22.23
N ASN A 202 10.01 -31.77 -21.81
CA ASN A 202 9.15 -32.61 -22.63
C ASN A 202 7.65 -32.42 -22.32
N LYS A 203 7.14 -31.25 -22.69
CA LYS A 203 5.85 -31.02 -23.37
C LYS A 203 5.63 -29.50 -23.36
N ASN A 204 5.90 -28.88 -24.50
CA ASN A 204 5.32 -27.58 -24.84
C ASN A 204 3.80 -27.73 -25.02
N SER A 205 3.07 -28.06 -23.96
CA SER A 205 1.71 -27.57 -23.84
C SER A 205 1.79 -26.42 -22.84
N LYS A 206 2.05 -25.20 -23.36
CA LYS A 206 1.61 -24.00 -22.64
C LYS A 206 0.16 -24.27 -22.26
N LEU A 207 -0.16 -24.28 -20.96
CA LEU A 207 -1.54 -24.31 -20.48
C LEU A 207 -2.30 -23.26 -21.30
N LYS A 208 -3.18 -23.71 -22.19
CA LYS A 208 -3.97 -22.79 -23.00
C LYS A 208 -5.25 -22.50 -22.24
N ALA A 209 -5.73 -21.28 -22.40
CA ALA A 209 -7.06 -20.89 -21.97
C ALA A 209 -8.14 -21.87 -22.48
N SER A 210 -7.95 -22.44 -23.68
CA SER A 210 -8.85 -23.45 -24.26
C SER A 210 -8.92 -24.78 -23.51
N ASP A 211 -7.94 -25.07 -22.64
CA ASP A 211 -7.83 -26.35 -21.93
C ASP A 211 -8.54 -26.32 -20.56
N ILE A 212 -9.17 -25.19 -20.19
CA ILE A 212 -9.90 -24.98 -18.94
C ILE A 212 -11.38 -25.23 -19.18
N ILE A 213 -11.89 -26.33 -18.64
CA ILE A 213 -13.32 -26.70 -18.67
C ILE A 213 -13.75 -26.91 -17.23
N VAL A 214 -14.93 -26.41 -16.87
CA VAL A 214 -15.59 -26.66 -15.59
C VAL A 214 -16.97 -27.20 -15.88
N GLU A 215 -17.30 -28.39 -15.37
CA GLU A 215 -18.58 -29.07 -15.61
C GLU A 215 -19.52 -28.89 -14.41
N GLY A 216 -20.81 -28.67 -14.67
CA GLY A 216 -21.87 -28.79 -13.66
C GLY A 216 -21.98 -27.66 -12.63
N ILE A 217 -21.88 -26.40 -13.04
CA ILE A 217 -22.00 -25.24 -12.14
C ILE A 217 -23.21 -24.38 -12.51
N GLU A 218 -23.99 -23.96 -11.50
CA GLU A 218 -24.90 -22.82 -11.59
C GLU A 218 -24.06 -21.54 -11.60
N TRP A 219 -24.09 -20.81 -12.71
CA TRP A 219 -23.27 -19.61 -12.86
C TRP A 219 -23.78 -18.48 -11.99
N ASP A 220 -22.84 -17.79 -11.34
CA ASP A 220 -23.12 -16.55 -10.63
C ASP A 220 -23.20 -15.41 -11.65
N GLU A 221 -24.40 -15.23 -12.23
CA GLU A 221 -24.65 -14.22 -13.27
C GLU A 221 -24.43 -12.78 -12.75
N ASP A 222 -24.48 -12.58 -11.44
CA ASP A 222 -24.32 -11.29 -10.76
C ASP A 222 -22.84 -10.96 -10.49
N ASN A 223 -21.93 -11.91 -10.69
CA ASN A 223 -20.52 -11.71 -10.47
C ASN A 223 -19.88 -10.81 -11.56
N PRO A 224 -19.00 -9.84 -11.20
CA PRO A 224 -18.32 -8.94 -12.15
C PRO A 224 -17.50 -9.61 -13.26
N LEU A 225 -17.17 -10.91 -13.11
CA LEU A 225 -16.42 -11.71 -14.08
C LEU A 225 -17.33 -12.54 -15.00
N PHE A 226 -18.63 -12.59 -14.76
CA PHE A 226 -19.58 -13.33 -15.61
C PHE A 226 -19.57 -12.81 -17.05
N GLN A 227 -19.42 -13.73 -18.02
CA GLN A 227 -19.24 -13.46 -19.45
C GLN A 227 -18.08 -12.51 -19.83
N LYS A 228 -17.19 -12.18 -18.89
CA LYS A 228 -16.03 -11.32 -19.15
C LYS A 228 -14.80 -12.17 -19.50
N THR A 229 -14.03 -11.71 -20.48
CA THR A 229 -12.80 -12.38 -20.91
C THR A 229 -11.59 -11.88 -20.12
N CYS A 230 -11.01 -12.75 -19.29
CA CYS A 230 -9.85 -12.50 -18.45
C CYS A 230 -8.56 -13.02 -19.08
N VAL A 231 -7.50 -12.20 -19.06
CA VAL A 231 -6.15 -12.56 -19.49
C VAL A 231 -5.19 -12.28 -18.34
N PHE A 232 -4.31 -13.22 -18.03
CA PHE A 232 -3.33 -13.06 -16.96
C PHE A 232 -1.94 -12.69 -17.51
N THR A 233 -1.22 -11.84 -16.79
CA THR A 233 0.20 -11.53 -17.01
C THR A 233 0.93 -11.36 -15.68
N GLY A 234 2.23 -11.70 -15.64
CA GLY A 234 2.98 -11.74 -14.36
C GLY A 234 2.59 -12.93 -13.49
N THR A 235 3.46 -13.34 -12.57
CA THR A 235 3.23 -14.45 -11.63
C THR A 235 2.26 -14.02 -10.55
N LEU A 236 1.13 -14.71 -10.42
CA LEU A 236 0.20 -14.46 -9.32
C LEU A 236 0.85 -14.90 -7.99
N GLN A 237 0.73 -14.04 -6.98
CA GLN A 237 1.34 -14.15 -5.66
C GLN A 237 0.46 -14.80 -4.61
N ASN A 238 -0.86 -14.91 -4.83
CA ASN A 238 -1.72 -15.63 -3.88
C ASN A 238 -2.46 -16.81 -4.52
N MET A 239 -2.51 -16.97 -5.85
CA MET A 239 -3.22 -18.09 -6.48
C MET A 239 -2.45 -18.71 -7.65
N GLN A 240 -2.51 -20.03 -7.85
CA GLN A 240 -1.94 -20.60 -9.07
C GLN A 240 -2.73 -20.12 -10.30
N ARG A 241 -2.04 -19.83 -11.41
CA ARG A 241 -2.70 -19.34 -12.64
C ARG A 241 -3.78 -20.29 -13.16
N LYS A 242 -3.60 -21.60 -12.99
CA LYS A 242 -4.59 -22.61 -13.41
C LYS A 242 -5.88 -22.46 -12.60
N ASP A 243 -5.77 -22.25 -11.30
CA ASP A 243 -6.93 -22.16 -10.41
C ASP A 243 -7.61 -20.79 -10.54
N ALA A 244 -6.84 -19.71 -10.75
CA ALA A 244 -7.39 -18.42 -11.13
C ALA A 244 -8.19 -18.48 -12.45
N MET A 245 -7.69 -19.22 -13.44
CA MET A 245 -8.42 -19.44 -14.68
C MET A 245 -9.68 -20.29 -14.48
N LYS A 246 -9.63 -21.31 -13.61
CA LYS A 246 -10.81 -22.12 -13.25
C LYS A 246 -11.85 -21.30 -12.49
N ALA A 247 -11.45 -20.41 -11.59
CA ALA A 247 -12.36 -19.52 -10.86
C ALA A 247 -13.15 -18.64 -11.84
N VAL A 248 -12.45 -18.01 -12.80
CA VAL A 248 -13.11 -17.22 -13.86
C VAL A 248 -14.11 -18.07 -14.65
N VAL A 249 -13.72 -19.27 -15.09
CA VAL A 249 -14.63 -20.15 -15.87
C VAL A 249 -15.78 -20.67 -15.01
N GLY A 250 -15.55 -20.99 -13.74
CA GLY A 250 -16.57 -21.44 -12.80
C GLY A 250 -17.63 -20.38 -12.52
N ILE A 251 -17.24 -19.11 -12.52
CA ILE A 251 -18.15 -17.97 -12.44
C ILE A 251 -18.96 -17.77 -13.74
N GLY A 252 -18.55 -18.37 -14.86
CA GLY A 252 -19.15 -18.16 -16.19
C GLY A 252 -18.44 -17.09 -17.04
N GLY A 253 -17.24 -16.68 -16.64
CA GLY A 253 -16.33 -15.85 -17.43
C GLY A 253 -15.50 -16.66 -18.43
N TYR A 254 -14.83 -15.97 -19.35
CA TYR A 254 -13.94 -16.57 -20.34
C TYR A 254 -12.49 -16.30 -19.98
N VAL A 255 -11.58 -17.21 -20.31
CA VAL A 255 -10.13 -16.98 -20.16
C VAL A 255 -9.46 -16.88 -21.53
N GLY A 256 -8.38 -16.10 -21.61
CA GLY A 256 -7.62 -15.90 -22.83
C GLY A 256 -6.11 -15.99 -22.63
N ASP A 257 -5.41 -16.55 -23.61
CA ASP A 257 -3.94 -16.65 -23.59
C ASP A 257 -3.25 -15.32 -23.93
N ASN A 258 -3.92 -14.49 -24.72
CA ASN A 258 -3.40 -13.24 -25.25
C ASN A 258 -4.45 -12.14 -25.14
N VAL A 259 -3.98 -10.90 -25.03
CA VAL A 259 -4.86 -9.73 -25.09
C VAL A 259 -5.38 -9.58 -26.53
N THR A 260 -6.71 -9.56 -26.66
CA THR A 260 -7.45 -9.35 -27.91
C THR A 260 -8.46 -8.22 -27.73
N LYS A 261 -9.18 -7.85 -28.79
CA LYS A 261 -10.27 -6.86 -28.71
C LYS A 261 -11.46 -7.32 -27.86
N LYS A 262 -11.56 -8.62 -27.57
CA LYS A 262 -12.60 -9.22 -26.72
C LYS A 262 -12.19 -9.33 -25.25
N THR A 263 -10.92 -9.04 -24.92
CA THR A 263 -10.42 -9.14 -23.54
C THR A 263 -11.01 -8.02 -22.71
N ASN A 264 -11.72 -8.35 -21.63
CA ASN A 264 -12.30 -7.39 -20.69
C ASN A 264 -11.37 -7.07 -19.52
N TYR A 265 -10.62 -8.04 -19.00
CA TYR A 265 -9.69 -7.82 -17.90
C TYR A 265 -8.30 -8.37 -18.22
N LEU A 266 -7.27 -7.55 -18.03
CA LEU A 266 -5.89 -7.98 -17.91
C LEU A 266 -5.51 -7.98 -16.42
N ILE A 267 -5.37 -9.16 -15.83
CA ILE A 267 -4.96 -9.32 -14.44
C ILE A 267 -3.44 -9.29 -14.34
N LEU A 268 -2.94 -8.35 -13.55
CA LEU A 268 -1.53 -8.13 -13.26
C LEU A 268 -1.12 -8.85 -11.97
N GLY A 269 -0.35 -9.93 -12.10
CA GLY A 269 0.48 -10.45 -11.00
C GLY A 269 1.89 -9.86 -11.04
N ASP A 270 2.74 -10.33 -10.14
CA ASP A 270 4.15 -9.94 -10.06
C ASP A 270 4.91 -10.17 -11.38
N LEU A 271 5.38 -9.07 -11.97
CA LEU A 271 6.12 -9.07 -13.23
C LEU A 271 7.61 -9.41 -13.07
N SER A 272 8.12 -9.61 -11.85
CA SER A 272 9.55 -9.83 -11.56
C SER A 272 10.14 -11.06 -12.27
N TYR A 273 9.32 -12.07 -12.59
CA TYR A 273 9.75 -13.35 -13.19
C TYR A 273 9.54 -13.44 -14.72
N CYS A 274 9.00 -12.42 -15.40
CA CYS A 274 8.74 -12.48 -16.84
C CYS A 274 9.98 -12.14 -17.69
N LYS A 275 10.68 -13.17 -18.17
CA LYS A 275 11.84 -13.05 -19.10
C LYS A 275 11.57 -12.32 -20.44
N SER A 276 10.31 -11.99 -20.75
CA SER A 276 9.88 -11.37 -22.02
C SER A 276 9.45 -9.91 -21.89
N VAL A 277 9.67 -9.30 -20.72
CA VAL A 277 9.36 -7.88 -20.44
C VAL A 277 10.45 -6.99 -21.05
N ARG A 278 10.04 -6.02 -21.88
CA ARG A 278 10.87 -4.87 -22.28
C ARG A 278 10.27 -3.64 -21.58
N ASP A 279 11.12 -2.77 -21.04
CA ASP A 279 10.72 -1.50 -20.39
C ASP A 279 9.79 -1.63 -19.17
N GLY A 280 9.87 -2.75 -18.44
CA GLY A 280 9.11 -2.98 -17.21
C GLY A 280 7.64 -3.40 -17.40
N ASN A 281 7.18 -3.46 -18.65
CA ASN A 281 5.81 -3.84 -19.02
C ASN A 281 5.77 -5.14 -19.85
N SER A 282 4.83 -6.03 -19.56
CA SER A 282 4.66 -7.23 -20.41
C SER A 282 4.09 -6.82 -21.79
N ARG A 283 4.38 -7.60 -22.84
CA ARG A 283 3.76 -7.39 -24.17
C ARG A 283 2.23 -7.38 -24.10
N LYS A 284 1.64 -8.12 -23.16
CA LYS A 284 0.20 -8.15 -22.89
C LYS A 284 -0.28 -6.83 -22.29
N TYR A 285 0.46 -6.27 -21.33
CA TYR A 285 0.16 -4.97 -20.73
C TYR A 285 0.22 -3.84 -21.75
N ILE A 286 1.28 -3.80 -22.58
CA ILE A 286 1.40 -2.79 -23.64
C ILE A 286 0.21 -2.90 -24.60
N LYS A 287 -0.11 -4.12 -25.03
CA LYS A 287 -1.25 -4.37 -25.92
C LYS A 287 -2.61 -4.04 -25.30
N ALA A 288 -2.79 -4.29 -24.00
CA ALA A 288 -4.00 -3.92 -23.28
C ALA A 288 -4.15 -2.40 -23.18
N LYS A 289 -3.07 -1.68 -22.88
CA LYS A 289 -3.06 -0.21 -22.93
C LYS A 289 -3.40 0.32 -24.32
N GLU A 290 -2.82 -0.26 -25.38
CA GLU A 290 -3.14 0.13 -26.76
C GLU A 290 -4.61 -0.08 -27.09
N TYR A 291 -5.21 -1.21 -26.70
CA TYR A 291 -6.63 -1.47 -26.95
C TYR A 291 -7.54 -0.61 -26.09
N LYS A 292 -7.17 -0.32 -24.84
CA LYS A 292 -7.88 0.65 -24.00
C LYS A 292 -7.89 2.04 -24.63
N ILE A 293 -6.75 2.51 -25.13
CA ILE A 293 -6.62 3.79 -25.86
C ILE A 293 -7.48 3.79 -27.13
N LYS A 294 -7.61 2.66 -27.81
CA LYS A 294 -8.47 2.49 -29.00
C LYS A 294 -9.96 2.31 -28.66
N GLY A 295 -10.35 2.43 -27.39
CA GLY A 295 -11.74 2.40 -26.95
C GLY A 295 -12.36 1.01 -26.85
N TYR A 296 -11.54 -0.05 -26.81
CA TYR A 296 -12.05 -1.39 -26.51
C TYR A 296 -12.34 -1.52 -25.01
N ASP A 297 -13.37 -2.29 -24.66
CA ASP A 297 -13.76 -2.63 -23.29
C ASP A 297 -12.71 -3.56 -22.66
N ILE A 298 -11.60 -2.98 -22.20
CA ILE A 298 -10.50 -3.68 -21.53
C ILE A 298 -9.97 -2.86 -20.34
N GLU A 299 -9.96 -3.49 -19.18
CA GLU A 299 -9.44 -2.96 -17.93
C GLU A 299 -8.19 -3.73 -17.49
N VAL A 300 -7.28 -3.04 -16.79
CA VAL A 300 -6.07 -3.65 -16.24
C VAL A 300 -6.14 -3.56 -14.73
N ILE A 301 -6.25 -4.71 -14.06
CA ILE A 301 -6.50 -4.80 -12.63
C ILE A 301 -5.35 -5.50 -11.90
N PRO A 302 -5.00 -5.09 -10.67
CA PRO A 302 -4.05 -5.83 -9.83
C PRO A 302 -4.66 -7.17 -9.40
N GLU A 303 -3.81 -8.10 -9.00
CA GLU A 303 -4.28 -9.41 -8.52
C GLU A 303 -5.14 -9.35 -7.25
N SER A 304 -4.91 -8.38 -6.36
CA SER A 304 -5.75 -8.15 -5.17
C SER A 304 -7.21 -7.89 -5.52
N LEU A 305 -7.46 -6.97 -6.46
CA LEU A 305 -8.80 -6.66 -6.94
C LEU A 305 -9.41 -7.86 -7.70
N PHE A 306 -8.60 -8.63 -8.42
CA PHE A 306 -9.09 -9.87 -9.03
C PHE A 306 -9.57 -10.88 -7.97
N TYR A 307 -8.93 -10.96 -6.80
CA TYR A 307 -9.37 -11.82 -5.71
C TYR A 307 -10.68 -11.33 -5.09
N GLU A 308 -10.84 -10.03 -4.88
CA GLU A 308 -12.12 -9.46 -4.45
C GLU A 308 -13.25 -9.77 -5.44
N MET A 309 -12.97 -9.75 -6.75
CA MET A 309 -13.96 -10.03 -7.79
C MET A 309 -14.38 -11.51 -7.86
N ILE A 310 -13.48 -12.46 -7.59
CA ILE A 310 -13.85 -13.89 -7.55
C ILE A 310 -14.63 -14.26 -6.28
N ASP A 311 -14.45 -13.52 -5.19
CA ASP A 311 -15.11 -13.76 -3.91
C ASP A 311 -16.41 -12.95 -3.74
N TYR A 312 -16.80 -12.20 -4.76
CA TYR A 312 -18.05 -11.44 -4.78
C TYR A 312 -19.27 -12.37 -4.67
N ARG A 313 -20.09 -12.17 -3.62
CA ARG A 313 -21.37 -12.85 -3.39
C ARG A 313 -22.45 -11.77 -3.29
N GLY A 314 -23.20 -11.58 -4.37
CA GLY A 314 -24.16 -10.48 -4.48
C GLY A 314 -25.21 -10.50 -3.37
N GLU A 315 -25.62 -9.31 -2.91
CA GLU A 315 -26.97 -9.10 -2.39
C GLU A 315 -27.38 -7.61 -2.52
N GLU A 316 -28.60 -7.46 -3.04
CA GLU A 316 -29.52 -6.31 -3.06
C GLU A 316 -29.17 -5.02 -3.86
N ASN A 317 -29.73 -4.97 -5.07
CA ASN A 317 -30.36 -3.81 -5.73
C ASN A 317 -29.71 -2.43 -5.55
N VAL A 318 -28.79 -2.05 -6.44
CA VAL A 318 -28.82 -0.73 -7.08
C VAL A 318 -28.32 -0.84 -8.53
N THR A 319 -29.20 -0.47 -9.44
CA THR A 319 -29.00 -0.30 -10.88
C THR A 319 -27.94 0.76 -11.25
N GLU A 320 -27.29 0.54 -12.39
CA GLU A 320 -26.47 1.44 -13.23
C GLU A 320 -24.95 1.18 -13.24
N VAL A 321 -24.45 0.87 -14.45
CA VAL A 321 -23.03 0.93 -14.83
C VAL A 321 -22.52 2.34 -14.52
N GLN A 322 -21.72 2.54 -13.47
CA GLN A 322 -21.12 3.84 -13.20
C GLN A 322 -19.64 3.87 -13.59
N ASN A 323 -19.40 4.65 -14.64
CA ASN A 323 -18.20 5.47 -14.82
C ASN A 323 -17.46 5.68 -13.51
N TYR A 324 -16.16 5.35 -13.46
CA TYR A 324 -15.31 5.73 -12.33
C TYR A 324 -15.49 7.22 -12.02
N ASN A 325 -16.21 7.51 -10.95
CA ASN A 325 -16.59 8.84 -10.55
C ASN A 325 -15.68 9.24 -9.40
N TYR A 326 -14.57 9.92 -9.70
CA TYR A 326 -13.62 10.37 -8.68
C TYR A 326 -14.29 11.21 -7.57
N LYS A 327 -15.46 11.82 -7.83
CA LYS A 327 -16.20 12.56 -6.80
C LYS A 327 -16.79 11.62 -5.76
N GLU A 328 -17.30 10.45 -6.15
CA GLU A 328 -17.80 9.46 -5.19
C GLU A 328 -16.68 8.93 -4.31
N GLU A 329 -15.55 8.56 -4.91
CA GLU A 329 -14.36 8.15 -4.17
C GLU A 329 -13.84 9.27 -3.26
N LEU A 330 -13.90 10.52 -3.72
CA LEU A 330 -13.57 11.68 -2.90
C LEU A 330 -14.53 11.85 -1.72
N TYR A 331 -15.84 11.68 -1.92
CA TYR A 331 -16.83 11.74 -0.84
C TYR A 331 -16.66 10.59 0.16
N LYS A 332 -16.35 9.37 -0.30
CA LYS A 332 -16.02 8.23 0.57
C LYS A 332 -14.81 8.55 1.44
N MET A 333 -13.71 9.01 0.82
CA MET A 333 -12.49 9.40 1.54
C MET A 333 -12.74 10.55 2.53
N ILE A 334 -13.56 11.55 2.18
CA ILE A 334 -13.92 12.63 3.10
C ILE A 334 -14.66 12.08 4.33
N ASN A 335 -15.61 11.16 4.13
CA ASN A 335 -16.35 10.54 5.23
C ASN A 335 -15.43 9.69 6.12
N GLU A 336 -14.46 8.99 5.54
CA GLU A 336 -13.43 8.25 6.29
C GLU A 336 -12.59 9.20 7.15
N VAL A 337 -12.06 10.28 6.59
CA VAL A 337 -11.30 11.30 7.34
C VAL A 337 -12.13 11.88 8.48
N ILE A 338 -13.41 12.18 8.26
CA ILE A 338 -14.30 12.69 9.31
C ILE A 338 -14.46 11.67 10.44
N LYS A 339 -14.63 10.38 10.10
CA LYS A 339 -14.79 9.30 11.07
C LYS A 339 -13.51 9.08 11.88
N GLU A 340 -12.36 9.06 11.21
CA GLU A 340 -11.04 8.86 11.83
C GLU A 340 -10.65 10.02 12.75
N THR A 341 -10.87 11.25 12.30
CA THR A 341 -10.50 12.45 13.06
C THR A 341 -11.51 12.84 14.14
N GLY A 342 -12.69 12.23 14.15
CA GLY A 342 -13.77 12.52 15.10
C GLY A 342 -14.37 13.93 14.98
N ILE A 343 -14.06 14.68 13.91
CA ILE A 343 -14.61 16.01 13.67
C ILE A 343 -16.10 15.93 13.29
N PRO A 344 -16.88 17.02 13.43
CA PRO A 344 -18.29 17.02 13.05
C PRO A 344 -18.54 16.60 11.58
N LYS A 345 -19.67 15.93 11.33
CA LYS A 345 -20.02 15.34 10.02
C LYS A 345 -19.98 16.31 8.82
N ASN A 346 -20.17 17.61 9.04
CA ASN A 346 -20.20 18.62 7.98
C ASN A 346 -18.91 19.46 7.94
N SER A 347 -17.86 19.02 8.62
CA SER A 347 -16.63 19.79 8.81
C SER A 347 -15.71 19.83 7.60
N ILE A 348 -15.93 18.98 6.61
CA ILE A 348 -15.21 19.01 5.33
C ILE A 348 -16.27 19.13 4.23
N GLN A 349 -16.18 20.18 3.43
CA GLN A 349 -17.13 20.48 2.38
C GLN A 349 -16.44 20.50 1.02
N PHE A 350 -17.10 19.90 0.03
CA PHE A 350 -16.67 19.87 -1.37
C PHE A 350 -17.80 20.42 -2.25
N ASN A 351 -17.77 21.72 -2.54
CA ASN A 351 -18.88 22.43 -3.16
C ASN A 351 -18.46 23.09 -4.49
N GLU A 352 -19.31 23.04 -5.50
CA GLU A 352 -19.10 23.80 -6.74
C GLU A 352 -19.20 25.31 -6.48
N GLN A 353 -18.30 26.08 -7.06
CA GLN A 353 -18.31 27.54 -6.97
C GLN A 353 -19.37 28.13 -7.90
N VAL A 354 -20.25 28.97 -7.33
CA VAL A 354 -21.43 29.52 -8.01
C VAL A 354 -21.13 30.84 -8.74
N ASP A 355 -19.94 31.40 -8.58
CA ASP A 355 -19.54 32.64 -9.27
C ASP A 355 -19.32 32.40 -10.78
N ASN A 356 -19.82 33.31 -11.61
CA ASN A 356 -19.72 33.25 -13.08
C ASN A 356 -18.26 33.13 -13.56
N LYS A 357 -17.28 33.63 -12.80
CA LYS A 357 -15.85 33.51 -13.15
C LYS A 357 -15.25 32.13 -12.89
N ASN A 358 -15.78 31.37 -11.93
CA ASN A 358 -15.21 30.10 -11.45
C ASN A 358 -16.13 28.89 -11.67
N LYS A 359 -17.11 29.02 -12.57
CA LYS A 359 -18.06 27.96 -12.89
C LYS A 359 -17.35 26.66 -13.29
N GLY A 360 -17.73 25.54 -12.68
CA GLY A 360 -17.10 24.22 -12.84
C GLY A 360 -15.84 23.99 -11.99
N GLU A 361 -15.48 24.91 -11.09
CA GLU A 361 -14.45 24.71 -10.06
C GLU A 361 -15.12 24.32 -8.74
N TYR A 362 -14.54 23.34 -8.05
CA TYR A 362 -14.98 22.86 -6.76
C TYR A 362 -14.04 23.33 -5.67
N LEU A 363 -14.59 23.88 -4.60
CA LEU A 363 -13.85 24.27 -3.41
C LEU A 363 -13.93 23.16 -2.37
N LEU A 364 -12.78 22.60 -2.02
CA LEU A 364 -12.61 21.73 -0.86
C LEU A 364 -12.16 22.59 0.32
N GLN A 365 -12.93 22.59 1.40
CA GLN A 365 -12.72 23.48 2.55
C GLN A 365 -13.07 22.80 3.87
N ILE A 366 -12.39 23.22 4.93
CA ILE A 366 -12.81 22.95 6.30
C ILE A 366 -13.93 23.95 6.64
N PHE A 367 -15.04 23.45 7.20
CA PHE A 367 -16.14 24.25 7.71
C PHE A 367 -16.26 24.07 9.22
N GLU A 368 -16.03 25.14 9.95
CA GLU A 368 -16.33 25.21 11.38
C GLU A 368 -17.70 25.85 11.55
N GLU A 369 -18.67 25.07 12.00
CA GLU A 369 -19.99 25.56 12.39
C GLU A 369 -19.89 26.49 13.62
N ASP A 370 -20.67 27.56 13.63
CA ASP A 370 -20.75 28.48 14.76
C ASP A 370 -21.16 27.73 16.03
N TRP A 371 -20.48 28.07 17.13
CA TRP A 371 -20.72 27.47 18.43
C TRP A 371 -21.06 28.54 19.48
N PRO A 372 -22.07 28.33 20.35
CA PRO A 372 -22.99 27.19 20.41
C PRO A 372 -23.95 27.13 19.21
N LYS A 373 -24.35 25.91 18.81
CA LYS A 373 -25.22 25.68 17.65
C LYS A 373 -26.55 26.44 17.80
N ASN A 374 -26.90 27.22 16.78
CA ASN A 374 -28.24 27.79 16.68
C ASN A 374 -29.15 26.81 15.93
N THR A 375 -29.83 25.94 16.68
CA THR A 375 -30.72 24.88 16.15
C THR A 375 -31.96 25.42 15.44
N SER A 376 -32.21 26.74 15.47
CA SER A 376 -33.34 27.38 14.81
C SER A 376 -33.08 27.75 13.34
N LEU A 377 -31.83 27.64 12.86
CA LEU A 377 -31.47 27.95 11.48
C LEU A 377 -31.42 26.66 10.63
N LEU A 378 -32.13 26.67 9.50
CA LEU A 378 -32.11 25.58 8.51
C LEU A 378 -30.71 25.37 7.89
N ASN A 379 -29.90 26.43 7.83
CA ASN A 379 -28.53 26.38 7.37
C ASN A 379 -27.60 26.90 8.48
N PRO A 380 -26.73 26.04 9.03
CA PRO A 380 -25.78 26.47 10.05
C PRO A 380 -24.82 27.52 9.49
N LYS A 381 -24.65 28.60 10.25
CA LYS A 381 -23.60 29.60 9.98
C LYS A 381 -22.26 29.06 10.48
N GLY A 382 -21.18 29.56 9.90
CA GLY A 382 -19.85 29.09 10.25
C GLY A 382 -18.75 29.76 9.45
N VAL A 383 -17.52 29.39 9.79
CA VAL A 383 -16.30 29.88 9.17
C VAL A 383 -15.72 28.81 8.26
N THR A 384 -15.37 29.18 7.04
CA THR A 384 -14.65 28.30 6.12
C THR A 384 -13.14 28.58 6.10
N SER A 385 -12.37 27.53 5.88
CA SER A 385 -10.94 27.59 5.57
C SER A 385 -10.65 26.76 4.32
N PRO A 386 -10.29 27.38 3.18
CA PRO A 386 -9.95 26.67 1.95
C PRO A 386 -8.81 25.67 2.15
N VAL A 387 -8.97 24.48 1.55
CA VAL A 387 -7.93 23.44 1.44
C VAL A 387 -7.39 23.40 0.02
N LEU A 388 -8.25 23.09 -0.96
CA LEU A 388 -7.91 22.97 -2.39
C LEU A 388 -9.01 23.58 -3.26
N ILE A 389 -8.64 24.03 -4.46
CA ILE A 389 -9.58 24.27 -5.56
C ILE A 389 -9.34 23.18 -6.61
N ILE A 390 -10.41 22.53 -7.04
CA ILE A 390 -10.40 21.34 -7.89
C ILE A 390 -11.22 21.62 -9.15
N LYS A 391 -10.67 21.35 -10.34
CA LYS A 391 -11.39 21.55 -11.60
C LYS A 391 -11.14 20.40 -12.56
N GLU A 392 -12.21 19.94 -13.21
CA GLU A 392 -12.11 18.97 -14.30
C GLU A 392 -11.66 19.65 -15.59
N GLU A 393 -10.58 19.14 -16.18
CA GLU A 393 -10.12 19.57 -17.49
C GLU A 393 -10.74 18.66 -18.55
N ASN A 394 -11.82 19.14 -19.18
CA ASN A 394 -12.59 18.36 -20.14
C ASN A 394 -12.19 18.59 -21.61
N LYS A 395 -11.31 19.57 -21.88
CA LYS A 395 -10.85 19.94 -23.24
C LYS A 395 -9.38 20.38 -23.20
N GLY A 396 -8.70 20.31 -24.34
CA GLY A 396 -7.34 20.81 -24.52
C GLY A 396 -6.24 19.87 -24.02
N LYS A 397 -5.02 20.40 -23.84
CA LYS A 397 -3.80 19.61 -23.54
C LYS A 397 -3.89 18.75 -22.28
N TYR A 398 -4.76 19.12 -21.33
CA TYR A 398 -4.92 18.43 -20.04
C TYR A 398 -6.24 17.67 -19.93
N GLN A 399 -6.90 17.38 -21.06
CA GLN A 399 -8.17 16.65 -21.08
C GLN A 399 -8.09 15.33 -20.31
N GLY A 400 -9.09 15.09 -19.45
CA GLY A 400 -9.18 13.90 -18.61
C GLY A 400 -8.40 14.00 -17.29
N SER A 401 -7.78 15.14 -17.00
CA SER A 401 -7.14 15.42 -15.71
C SER A 401 -8.01 16.24 -14.77
N ILE A 402 -7.68 16.17 -13.49
CA ILE A 402 -8.09 17.09 -12.45
C ILE A 402 -6.97 18.10 -12.24
N LYS A 403 -7.31 19.38 -12.40
CA LYS A 403 -6.48 20.50 -11.97
C LYS A 403 -6.74 20.76 -10.50
N ILE A 404 -5.68 20.74 -9.69
CA ILE A 404 -5.71 21.02 -8.26
C ILE A 404 -4.87 22.27 -8.00
N ILE A 405 -5.46 23.26 -7.31
CA ILE A 405 -4.80 24.51 -6.93
C ILE A 405 -4.75 24.58 -5.40
N MET A 406 -3.59 24.91 -4.86
CA MET A 406 -3.31 24.95 -3.42
C MET A 406 -2.35 26.10 -3.08
N LYS A 407 -2.25 26.47 -1.80
CA LYS A 407 -1.24 27.44 -1.34
C LYS A 407 0.17 26.85 -1.40
N LYS A 408 1.17 27.68 -1.71
CA LYS A 408 2.59 27.27 -1.70
C LYS A 408 3.02 26.66 -0.37
N SER A 409 2.71 27.31 0.73
CA SER A 409 3.05 26.82 2.08
C SER A 409 2.49 25.42 2.37
N GLN A 410 1.34 25.08 1.78
CA GLN A 410 0.74 23.76 1.95
C GLN A 410 1.36 22.73 1.00
N PHE A 411 1.77 23.15 -0.20
CA PHE A 411 2.50 22.31 -1.14
C PHE A 411 3.92 21.98 -0.65
N GLU A 412 4.61 22.92 -0.01
CA GLU A 412 5.96 22.70 0.53
C GLU A 412 6.01 21.56 1.57
N VAL A 413 4.92 21.38 2.32
CA VAL A 413 4.81 20.30 3.30
C VAL A 413 4.30 18.99 2.68
N VAL A 414 3.28 19.04 1.82
CA VAL A 414 2.66 17.83 1.25
C VAL A 414 3.44 17.26 0.06
N GLY A 415 4.18 18.11 -0.65
CA GLY A 415 4.99 17.75 -1.80
C GLY A 415 4.21 17.59 -3.11
N CYS A 416 4.97 17.24 -4.16
CA CYS A 416 4.44 16.99 -5.49
C CYS A 416 4.16 15.49 -5.71
N PRO A 417 2.98 15.09 -6.22
CA PRO A 417 2.74 13.71 -6.60
C PRO A 417 3.60 13.37 -7.83
N LYS A 418 4.30 12.23 -7.80
CA LYS A 418 5.27 11.86 -8.86
C LYS A 418 4.62 11.64 -10.25
N THR A 419 3.31 11.48 -10.32
CA THR A 419 2.55 11.26 -11.57
C THR A 419 1.84 12.51 -12.11
N VAL A 420 2.17 13.70 -11.62
CA VAL A 420 1.59 14.94 -12.17
C VAL A 420 1.85 15.07 -13.67
N THR A 421 0.79 15.31 -14.41
CA THR A 421 0.84 15.58 -15.85
C THR A 421 1.48 16.94 -16.12
N SER A 422 1.30 17.90 -15.21
CA SER A 422 2.03 19.17 -15.19
C SER A 422 1.92 19.85 -13.84
N MET A 423 2.85 20.77 -13.57
CA MET A 423 2.86 21.63 -12.41
C MET A 423 3.23 23.06 -12.82
N LYS A 424 2.59 24.06 -12.20
CA LYS A 424 2.92 25.48 -12.38
C LYS A 424 2.92 26.18 -11.03
N SER A 425 3.99 26.94 -10.76
CA SER A 425 4.06 27.83 -9.60
C SER A 425 3.53 29.22 -9.97
N GLY A 426 2.60 29.72 -9.18
CA GLY A 426 2.16 31.13 -9.16
C GLY A 426 2.92 31.95 -8.11
N GLU A 427 2.38 33.10 -7.74
CA GLU A 427 2.94 33.98 -6.70
C GLU A 427 2.76 33.34 -5.30
N ASP A 428 1.54 32.98 -4.92
CA ASP A 428 1.20 32.36 -3.62
C ASP A 428 0.59 30.94 -3.73
N SER A 429 0.43 30.43 -4.95
CA SER A 429 -0.23 29.16 -5.21
C SER A 429 0.60 28.21 -6.07
N ILE A 430 0.36 26.92 -5.89
CA ILE A 430 0.82 25.85 -6.77
C ILE A 430 -0.40 25.22 -7.43
N LEU A 431 -0.24 24.92 -8.72
CA LEU A 431 -1.23 24.22 -9.53
C LEU A 431 -0.60 22.93 -10.04
N VAL A 432 -1.31 21.82 -9.89
CA VAL A 432 -0.94 20.51 -10.45
C VAL A 432 -2.08 19.92 -11.27
N HIS A 433 -1.73 19.15 -12.30
CA HIS A 433 -2.69 18.34 -13.06
C HIS A 433 -2.42 16.85 -12.78
N ILE A 434 -3.46 16.10 -12.42
CA ILE A 434 -3.39 14.65 -12.16
C ILE A 434 -4.48 13.97 -12.99
N LEU A 435 -4.20 12.84 -13.65
CA LEU A 435 -5.24 12.14 -14.41
C LEU A 435 -6.39 11.71 -13.48
N ARG A 436 -7.65 11.82 -13.95
CA ARG A 436 -8.83 11.43 -13.15
C ARG A 436 -8.74 9.99 -12.65
N THR A 437 -8.19 9.11 -13.47
CA THR A 437 -8.04 7.67 -13.19
C THR A 437 -6.72 7.33 -12.50
N ASP A 438 -5.91 8.32 -12.15
CA ASP A 438 -4.65 8.05 -11.46
C ASP A 438 -4.96 7.64 -10.01
N PRO A 439 -4.49 6.46 -9.54
CA PRO A 439 -4.72 6.02 -8.17
C PRO A 439 -4.12 6.97 -7.12
N ILE A 440 -3.20 7.87 -7.49
CA ILE A 440 -2.66 8.86 -6.55
C ILE A 440 -3.63 9.99 -6.24
N LEU A 441 -4.67 10.22 -7.05
CA LEU A 441 -5.50 11.43 -6.97
C LEU A 441 -6.17 11.57 -5.59
N ILE A 442 -6.85 10.52 -5.14
CA ILE A 442 -7.56 10.53 -3.85
C ILE A 442 -6.59 10.55 -2.66
N PRO A 443 -5.55 9.68 -2.60
CA PRO A 443 -4.51 9.77 -1.58
C PRO A 443 -3.84 11.14 -1.49
N TYR A 444 -3.60 11.80 -2.63
CA TYR A 444 -2.99 13.13 -2.65
C TYR A 444 -3.91 14.20 -2.05
N ILE A 445 -5.19 14.21 -2.45
CA ILE A 445 -6.18 15.12 -1.87
C ILE A 445 -6.33 14.88 -0.37
N ARG A 446 -6.34 13.61 0.07
CA ARG A 446 -6.38 13.22 1.48
C ARG A 446 -5.22 13.82 2.27
N LYS A 447 -3.97 13.72 1.80
CA LYS A 447 -2.80 14.32 2.45
C LYS A 447 -2.96 15.83 2.68
N HIS A 448 -3.53 16.54 1.70
CA HIS A 448 -3.82 17.97 1.84
C HIS A 448 -4.89 18.28 2.88
N ILE A 449 -5.94 17.46 3.00
CA ILE A 449 -6.97 17.60 4.04
C ILE A 449 -6.34 17.39 5.42
N ILE A 450 -5.62 16.29 5.61
CA ILE A 450 -5.01 15.91 6.89
C ILE A 450 -4.03 16.98 7.37
N HIS A 451 -3.12 17.43 6.48
CA HIS A 451 -2.22 18.52 6.80
C HIS A 451 -2.97 19.81 7.17
N LYS A 452 -4.07 20.12 6.46
CA LYS A 452 -4.83 21.34 6.74
C LYS A 452 -5.58 21.27 8.08
N LEU A 453 -6.05 20.09 8.47
CA LEU A 453 -6.68 19.83 9.76
C LEU A 453 -5.65 19.92 10.90
N SER A 454 -4.44 19.37 10.73
CA SER A 454 -3.42 19.36 11.79
C SER A 454 -2.95 20.76 12.19
N ILE A 455 -2.97 21.71 11.26
CA ILE A 455 -2.64 23.13 11.52
C ILE A 455 -3.87 24.03 11.72
N TYR A 456 -5.08 23.46 11.71
CA TYR A 456 -6.30 24.25 11.81
C TYR A 456 -6.42 24.88 13.20
N LYS A 457 -6.72 26.18 13.22
CA LYS A 457 -7.06 26.92 14.44
C LYS A 457 -8.38 27.64 14.23
N SER A 458 -9.31 27.41 15.14
CA SER A 458 -10.58 28.12 15.19
C SER A 458 -10.31 29.61 15.25
N LYS A 459 -11.10 30.38 14.50
CA LYS A 459 -11.02 31.85 14.55
C LYS A 459 -11.61 32.40 15.84
N ASN A 460 -12.46 31.63 16.50
CA ASN A 460 -13.09 32.01 17.74
C ASN A 460 -12.22 31.53 18.88
N SER A 461 -11.41 32.42 19.43
CA SER A 461 -10.69 32.13 20.67
C SER A 461 -11.66 32.19 21.84
N PHE A 462 -11.68 31.16 22.68
CA PHE A 462 -12.48 31.14 23.89
C PHE A 462 -11.74 30.43 25.02
N SER A 463 -12.16 30.67 26.25
CA SER A 463 -11.79 29.83 27.38
C SER A 463 -13.04 29.05 27.78
N CYS A 464 -13.11 27.77 27.45
CA CYS A 464 -14.26 26.95 27.82
C CYS A 464 -14.28 26.78 29.34
N CYS A 465 -15.32 27.27 30.01
CA CYS A 465 -15.35 27.35 31.47
C CYS A 465 -16.00 26.17 32.20
N SER A 466 -16.40 25.07 31.55
CA SER A 466 -17.26 24.08 32.23
C SER A 466 -16.56 22.79 32.70
N GLN A 467 -15.38 22.38 32.17
CA GLN A 467 -14.79 21.07 32.49
C GLN A 467 -13.25 21.03 32.63
N PHE A 468 -12.62 22.10 33.14
CA PHE A 468 -11.15 22.17 33.31
C PHE A 468 -10.54 20.96 34.02
N LYS A 469 -11.20 20.48 35.09
CA LYS A 469 -10.76 19.30 35.85
C LYS A 469 -10.68 18.04 34.99
N ARG A 470 -11.71 17.81 34.16
CA ARG A 470 -11.77 16.64 33.28
C ARG A 470 -10.75 16.73 32.15
N CYS A 471 -10.65 17.89 31.49
CA CYS A 471 -9.62 18.12 30.46
C CYS A 471 -8.21 17.91 31.00
N SER A 472 -7.96 18.29 32.25
CA SER A 472 -6.68 18.10 32.93
C SER A 472 -6.41 16.65 33.33
N ASP A 473 -7.43 15.97 33.84
CA ASP A 473 -7.33 14.55 34.19
C ASP A 473 -7.12 13.69 32.92
N GLU A 474 -7.74 14.05 31.79
CA GLU A 474 -7.61 13.40 30.48
C GLU A 474 -6.41 13.92 29.63
N ARG A 475 -5.74 15.00 30.05
CA ARG A 475 -4.64 15.68 29.34
C ARG A 475 -4.94 16.12 27.90
N HIS A 476 -6.21 16.26 27.55
CA HIS A 476 -6.64 16.84 26.27
C HIS A 476 -7.93 17.63 26.44
N CYS A 477 -8.29 18.45 25.45
CA CYS A 477 -9.58 19.10 25.44
C CYS A 477 -10.70 18.07 25.23
N VAL A 478 -11.74 18.09 26.07
CA VAL A 478 -12.90 17.19 25.97
C VAL A 478 -14.08 17.82 25.24
N HIS A 479 -13.85 18.94 24.54
CA HIS A 479 -14.90 19.65 23.82
C HIS A 479 -15.44 18.78 22.69
N GLU A 480 -16.77 18.60 22.64
CA GLU A 480 -17.43 17.70 21.70
C GLU A 480 -17.21 18.07 20.22
N ASN A 481 -17.03 19.35 19.94
CA ASN A 481 -16.62 19.82 18.62
C ASN A 481 -15.10 20.02 18.58
N LEU A 482 -14.39 19.07 17.96
CA LEU A 482 -12.93 19.05 17.90
C LEU A 482 -12.35 20.20 17.07
N LEU A 483 -13.04 20.67 16.02
CA LEU A 483 -12.59 21.87 15.28
C LEU A 483 -12.65 23.11 16.15
N TYR A 484 -13.79 23.34 16.79
CA TYR A 484 -13.96 24.48 17.69
C TYR A 484 -12.97 24.39 18.87
N SER A 485 -12.70 23.19 19.39
CA SER A 485 -11.75 22.96 20.50
C SER A 485 -10.36 23.57 20.26
N THR A 486 -9.94 23.75 19.01
CA THR A 486 -8.64 24.35 18.65
C THR A 486 -8.53 25.83 19.04
N GLY A 487 -9.66 26.51 19.28
CA GLY A 487 -9.71 27.88 19.80
C GLY A 487 -9.65 27.99 21.32
N CYS A 488 -9.59 26.87 22.04
CA CYS A 488 -9.63 26.84 23.50
C CYS A 488 -8.28 27.25 24.11
N PHE A 489 -8.24 28.36 24.84
CA PHE A 489 -7.03 28.81 25.55
C PHE A 489 -6.50 27.76 26.55
N TYR A 490 -7.39 27.04 27.23
CA TYR A 490 -6.97 26.01 28.19
C TYR A 490 -6.28 24.83 27.51
N ARG A 491 -6.78 24.42 26.33
CA ARG A 491 -6.11 23.41 25.51
C ARG A 491 -4.71 23.89 25.11
N MET A 492 -4.56 25.16 24.72
CA MET A 492 -3.24 25.70 24.36
C MET A 492 -2.24 25.64 25.53
N HIS A 493 -2.70 25.75 26.77
CA HIS A 493 -1.85 25.57 27.94
C HIS A 493 -1.58 24.10 28.25
N LEU A 494 -2.56 23.21 28.07
CA LEU A 494 -2.36 21.75 28.18
C LEU A 494 -1.34 21.24 27.15
N ASP A 495 -1.47 21.66 25.89
CA ASP A 495 -0.56 21.28 24.80
C ASP A 495 0.88 21.79 25.03
N LYS A 496 1.09 22.69 26.00
CA LYS A 496 2.39 23.22 26.42
C LYS A 496 2.82 22.74 27.81
N ASP A 497 2.07 21.84 28.42
CA ASP A 497 2.27 21.37 29.81
C ASP A 497 2.27 22.49 30.87
N GLU A 498 1.61 23.62 30.60
CA GLU A 498 1.72 24.83 31.42
C GLU A 498 0.72 24.88 32.60
N ILE A 499 -0.45 24.22 32.53
CA ILE A 499 -1.51 24.34 33.56
C ILE A 499 -2.35 23.06 33.71
N PHE A 500 -2.40 22.50 34.92
CA PHE A 500 -3.29 21.37 35.26
C PHE A 500 -4.16 21.69 36.48
N TYR A 501 -5.47 21.42 36.39
CA TYR A 501 -6.40 21.31 37.52
C TYR A 501 -6.63 19.82 37.88
N GLY A 502 -7.32 19.48 38.97
CA GLY A 502 -7.69 18.08 39.25
C GLY A 502 -6.60 17.21 39.89
N LYS A 503 -6.62 15.89 39.62
CA LYS A 503 -5.67 14.94 40.22
C LYS A 503 -4.24 15.12 39.67
N ASN A 504 -4.15 15.60 38.44
CA ASN A 504 -2.89 15.92 37.76
C ASN A 504 -2.42 17.37 38.00
N ARG A 505 -3.00 18.09 38.96
CA ARG A 505 -2.74 19.53 39.13
C ARG A 505 -1.24 19.86 39.26
N ASN A 506 -0.82 20.97 38.65
CA ASN A 506 0.45 21.60 38.98
C ASN A 506 0.29 22.17 40.40
N ILE A 507 0.82 21.46 41.38
CA ILE A 507 1.01 21.97 42.74
C ILE A 507 2.38 22.63 42.73
N ASP A 508 2.40 23.94 42.54
CA ASP A 508 3.41 24.76 43.20
C ASP A 508 2.87 25.15 44.59
#